data_AF-A0A357CX22-F1
#
_entry.id   AF-A0A357CX22-F1
#
_cell.length_a   1.000
_cell.length_b   1.000
_cell.length_c   1.000
_cell.angle_alpha   90.00
_cell.angle_beta   90.00
_cell.angle_gamma   90.00
#
_symmetry.space_group_name_H-M   'P 1'
#
loop_
_entity.id
_entity.type
_entity.pdbx_description
1 polymer ?
#
loop_
_entity_poly.entity_id
_entity_poly.type
_entity_poly.pdbx_seq_one_letter_code
_entity_poly.pdbx_strand_id
1 'polypeptide(L)' 'MPIKIPLSLPATETLINENIFVMDENRAVSQDIRPLKIAILNLMPTKIVTETQ' A
#
# COMPACT_ATOMS: atom_id res chain seq x y z
N MET A 1 -1.20 -2.38 0.62
CA MET A 1 -0.56 -2.92 1.85
C MET A 1 -0.21 -4.36 1.57
N PRO A 2 0.99 -4.83 1.92
CA PRO A 2 1.40 -6.20 1.65
C PRO A 2 0.66 -7.20 2.57
N ILE A 3 0.50 -8.44 2.10
CA ILE A 3 -0.09 -9.52 2.90
C ILE A 3 1.01 -10.15 3.77
N LYS A 4 0.74 -10.29 5.07
CA LYS A 4 1.64 -10.94 6.03
C LYS A 4 1.52 -12.45 5.88
N ILE A 5 2.60 -13.14 5.49
CA ILE A 5 2.64 -14.61 5.41
C ILE A 5 3.92 -15.17 6.04
N PRO A 6 3.91 -16.39 6.58
CA PRO A 6 5.13 -17.05 7.06
C PRO A 6 6.10 -17.32 5.91
N LEU A 7 7.39 -17.04 6.12
CA LEU A 7 8.47 -17.26 5.15
C LEU A 7 8.57 -18.70 4.63
N SER A 8 8.13 -19.68 5.43
CA SER A 8 8.13 -21.11 5.08
C SER A 8 6.93 -21.55 4.25
N LEU A 9 6.05 -20.64 3.83
CA LEU A 9 4.86 -20.98 3.05
C LEU A 9 5.24 -21.17 1.56
N PRO A 10 4.98 -22.34 0.95
CA PRO A 10 5.29 -22.58 -0.47
C PRO A 10 4.59 -21.61 -1.43
N ALA A 11 3.47 -21.01 -1.00
CA ALA A 11 2.72 -20.05 -1.79
C ALA A 11 3.43 -18.69 -1.97
N THR A 12 4.54 -18.45 -1.27
CA THR A 12 5.32 -17.20 -1.40
C THR A 12 5.79 -16.97 -2.84
N GLU A 13 6.34 -17.99 -3.49
CA GLU A 13 6.83 -17.90 -4.87
C GLU A 13 5.68 -17.68 -5.86
N THR A 14 4.55 -18.37 -5.68
CA THR A 14 3.35 -18.20 -6.51
C THR A 14 2.79 -16.79 -6.42
N LEU A 15 2.66 -16.25 -5.22
CA LEU A 15 2.11 -14.90 -5.00
C LEU A 15 3.03 -13.81 -5.54
N ILE A 16 4.36 -13.98 -5.44
CA ILE A 16 5.33 -13.06 -6.04
C ILE A 16 5.19 -13.05 -7.57
N ASN A 17 5.03 -14.22 -8.20
CA ASN A 17 4.83 -14.34 -9.64
C ASN A 17 3.52 -13.70 -10.13
N GLU A 18 2.51 -13.63 -9.26
CA GLU A 18 1.22 -12.96 -9.53
C GLU A 18 1.24 -11.45 -9.25
N ASN A 19 2.41 -10.85 -8.97
CA ASN A 19 2.56 -9.45 -8.55
C ASN A 19 1.85 -9.11 -7.22
N ILE A 20 1.59 -10.11 -6.38
CA ILE A 20 1.04 -9.91 -5.05
C ILE A 20 2.20 -9.65 -4.08
N PHE A 21 2.21 -8.44 -3.50
CA PHE A 21 3.22 -8.07 -2.51
C PHE A 21 3.00 -8.83 -1.21
N VAL A 22 3.88 -9.80 -0.95
CA VAL A 22 3.96 -10.56 0.30
C VAL A 22 5.07 -10.01 1.19
N MET A 23 4.84 -10.03 2.50
CA MET A 23 5.79 -9.51 3.49
C MET A 23 5.96 -10.48 4.65
N ASP A 24 7.22 -10.66 5.07
CA ASP A 24 7.56 -11.44 6.25
C ASP A 24 6.99 -10.83 7.53
N GLU A 25 6.68 -11.70 8.49
CA GLU A 25 6.07 -11.31 9.75
C GLU A 25 6.91 -10.31 10.56
N ASN A 26 8.23 -10.50 10.60
CA ASN A 26 9.12 -9.63 11.37
C ASN A 26 9.21 -8.25 10.73
N ARG A 27 9.20 -8.21 9.39
CA ARG A 27 9.24 -6.99 8.59
C ARG A 27 7.91 -6.23 8.62
N ALA A 28 6.78 -6.92 8.81
CA ALA A 28 5.47 -6.31 8.99
C ALA A 28 5.38 -5.55 10.33
N VAL A 29 6.00 -6.07 11.40
CA VAL A 29 5.99 -5.42 12.73
C VAL A 29 6.88 -4.19 12.79
N SER A 30 8.00 -4.20 12.05
CA SER A 30 8.94 -3.07 12.01
C SER A 30 8.55 -1.98 11.01
N GLN A 31 7.34 -1.99 10.45
CA GLN A 31 6.95 -1.00 9.46
C GLN A 31 6.82 0.38 10.12
N ASP A 32 7.72 1.29 9.75
CA ASP A 32 7.60 2.71 10.06
C ASP A 32 6.63 3.38 9.07
N ILE A 33 5.33 3.20 9.31
CA ILE A 33 4.28 3.83 8.50
C ILE A 33 4.19 5.30 8.90
N ARG A 34 4.76 6.16 8.05
CA ARG A 34 4.70 7.61 8.22
C ARG A 34 3.49 8.24 7.49
N PRO A 35 2.91 9.34 8.02
CA PRO A 35 1.87 10.08 7.32
C PRO A 35 2.35 10.58 5.95
N LEU A 36 1.51 10.41 4.92
CA LEU A 36 1.76 10.97 3.60
C LEU A 36 1.31 12.43 3.57
N LYS A 37 2.19 13.31 3.07
CA LYS A 37 1.83 14.70 2.75
C LYS A 37 1.55 14.77 1.25
N ILE A 38 0.28 14.85 0.89
CA ILE A 38 -0.19 14.91 -0.49
C ILE A 38 -0.67 16.34 -0.77
N ALA A 39 -0.15 16.96 -1.82
CA ALA A 39 -0.62 18.25 -2.29
C ALA A 39 -1.56 18.05 -3.49
N ILE A 40 -2.70 18.76 -3.49
CA ILE A 40 -3.66 18.76 -4.59
C ILE A 40 -3.72 20.18 -5.15
N LEU A 41 -3.27 20.37 -6.39
CA LEU A 41 -3.46 21.62 -7.11
C LEU A 41 -4.77 21.53 -7.89
N ASN A 42 -5.86 21.95 -7.26
CA ASN A 42 -7.17 21.99 -7.90
C ASN A 42 -7.26 23.24 -8.80
N LEU A 43 -7.40 23.06 -10.12
CA LEU A 43 -7.55 24.15 -11.10
C LEU A 43 -8.99 24.32 -11.62
N MET A 44 -9.94 23.53 -11.12
CA MET A 44 -11.33 23.59 -11.58
C MET A 44 -12.06 24.82 -11.02
N PRO A 45 -13.07 25.35 -11.74
CA PRO A 45 -13.89 26.47 -11.26
C PRO A 45 -14.75 26.10 -10.04
N THR A 46 -15.17 24.84 -9.93
CA THR A 46 -15.98 24.31 -8.82
C THR A 46 -15.12 23.55 -7.82
N LYS A 47 -14.42 24.26 -6.92
CA LYS A 47 -13.44 23.67 -6.00
C LYS A 47 -14.00 22.56 -5.10
N ILE A 48 -15.11 22.83 -4.42
CA ILE A 48 -15.72 21.93 -3.43
C ILE A 48 -16.12 20.59 -4.07
N VAL A 49 -16.78 20.63 -5.24
CA VAL A 49 -17.21 19.41 -5.93
C VAL A 49 -16.00 18.56 -6.34
N THR A 50 -14.94 19.18 -6.85
CA THR A 50 -13.70 18.50 -7.28
C THR A 50 -12.88 17.95 -6.11
N GLU A 51 -12.99 18.52 -4.91
CA GLU A 51 -12.32 18.00 -3.71
C GLU A 51 -13.05 16.82 -3.07
N THR A 52 -14.36 16.67 -3.35
CA THR A 52 -15.20 15.61 -2.78
C THR A 52 -15.43 14.40 -3.70
N GLN A 53 -14.95 14.42 -4.94
CA GLN A 53 -15.10 13.36 -5.95
C GLN A 53 -13.81 12.56 -6.17
#